data_AF-A0A969HRR3-F1
#
_entry.id   AF-A0A969HRR3-F1
#
_cell.length_a   1.000
_cell.length_b   1.000
_cell.length_c   1.000
_cell.angle_alpha   90.00
_cell.angle_beta   90.00
_cell.angle_gamma   90.00
#
_symmetry.space_group_name_H-M   'P 1'
#
loop_
_entity.id
_entity.type
_entity.pdbx_description
1 polymer ?
#
loop_
_entity_poly.entity_id
_entity_poly.type
_entity_poly.pdbx_seq_one_letter_code
_entity_poly.pdbx_strand_id
1 'polypeptide(L)'
;MHNGREIFYIFGRYPKDPEDEKEYPVIDMVICHGDFLNADHEYVHKNKHIKGFGTYGDVLIRARKMYVCPTPFAIADGLSGTRTLILPDKFKVDKRVIKVGEITRTECDKIVIGYNFDLRTNEINTQRIDNPNQGKQHNFRAYRLIGESTKTVSLIENS
;
A
#
# COMPACT_ATOMS: atom_id res chain seq x y z
N MET A 1 -12.78 6.55 -1.49
CA MET A 1 -13.03 7.90 -2.09
C MET A 1 -12.47 8.95 -1.14
N HIS A 2 -11.72 9.95 -1.63
CA HIS A 2 -11.25 11.09 -0.83
C HIS A 2 -11.81 12.38 -1.42
N ASN A 3 -12.63 13.11 -0.64
CA ASN A 3 -13.33 14.33 -1.09
C ASN A 3 -14.10 14.13 -2.42
N GLY A 4 -14.80 13.00 -2.55
CA GLY A 4 -15.57 12.67 -3.77
C GLY A 4 -14.72 12.27 -4.98
N ARG A 5 -13.40 12.06 -4.80
CA ARG A 5 -12.50 11.61 -5.86
C ARG A 5 -12.03 10.19 -5.61
N GLU A 6 -11.89 9.44 -6.69
CA GLU A 6 -11.19 8.16 -6.67
C GLU A 6 -9.69 8.40 -6.64
N ILE A 7 -8.97 7.58 -5.87
CA ILE A 7 -7.55 7.72 -5.65
C ILE A 7 -6.86 6.51 -6.24
N PHE A 8 -5.90 6.78 -7.13
CA PHE A 8 -5.03 5.79 -7.73
C PHE A 8 -3.60 6.07 -7.32
N TYR A 9 -2.88 5.00 -6.98
CA TYR A 9 -1.44 5.03 -6.76
C TYR A 9 -0.74 4.44 -7.96
N ILE A 10 0.40 5.05 -8.31
CA ILE A 10 1.28 4.59 -9.38
C ILE A 10 2.62 4.26 -8.75
N PHE A 11 3.08 3.03 -8.93
CA PHE A 11 4.37 2.54 -8.46
C PHE A 11 5.24 2.19 -9.66
N GLY A 12 6.43 2.80 -9.73
CA GLY A 12 7.47 2.44 -10.68
C GLY A 12 8.63 1.77 -9.95
N ARG A 13 9.15 0.65 -10.46
CA ARG A 13 10.49 0.17 -10.08
C ARG A 13 11.49 0.55 -11.17
N TYR A 14 12.68 0.88 -10.72
CA TYR A 14 13.83 1.22 -11.53
C TYR A 14 14.87 0.12 -11.35
N PRO A 15 15.75 -0.10 -12.34
CA PRO A 15 16.88 -1.01 -12.16
C PRO A 15 17.74 -0.53 -11.00
N LYS A 16 18.20 -1.48 -10.17
CA LYS A 16 19.12 -1.19 -9.06
C LYS A 16 20.46 -0.71 -9.59
N ASP A 17 20.93 -1.35 -10.65
CA ASP A 17 22.19 -1.09 -11.32
C ASP A 17 21.85 -0.82 -12.80
N PRO A 18 21.63 0.46 -13.20
CA PRO A 18 21.29 0.81 -14.58
C PRO A 18 22.49 0.56 -15.51
N GLU A 19 22.23 0.17 -16.76
CA GLU A 19 23.29 0.01 -17.77
C GLU A 19 23.91 1.36 -18.17
N ASP A 20 23.11 2.43 -18.17
CA ASP A 20 23.58 3.82 -18.34
C ASP A 20 23.21 4.61 -17.08
N GLU A 21 24.21 5.18 -16.40
CA GLU A 21 24.02 5.99 -15.19
C GLU A 21 23.16 7.26 -15.42
N LYS A 22 22.88 7.62 -16.67
CA LYS A 22 22.00 8.74 -17.04
C LYS A 22 20.58 8.29 -17.40
N GLU A 23 20.34 6.99 -17.59
CA GLU A 23 19.03 6.45 -17.93
C GLU A 23 18.48 5.53 -16.83
N TYR A 24 17.31 5.90 -16.30
CA TYR A 24 16.59 5.10 -15.28
C TYR A 24 15.21 4.74 -15.82
N PRO A 25 15.11 3.77 -16.73
CA PRO A 25 13.82 3.35 -17.25
C PRO A 25 12.98 2.73 -16.14
N VAL A 26 11.66 2.98 -16.19
CA VAL A 26 10.72 2.26 -15.35
C VAL A 26 10.59 0.83 -15.90
N ILE A 27 11.11 -0.14 -15.16
CA ILE A 27 11.11 -1.55 -15.56
C ILE A 27 9.84 -2.29 -15.12
N ASP A 28 9.17 -1.76 -14.10
CA ASP A 28 7.89 -2.26 -13.61
C ASP A 28 6.96 -1.10 -13.30
N MET A 29 5.70 -1.20 -13.72
CA MET A 29 4.71 -0.20 -13.39
C MET A 29 3.44 -0.87 -12.86
N VAL A 30 2.99 -0.45 -11.69
CA VAL A 30 1.70 -0.88 -11.14
C VAL A 30 0.86 0.33 -10.83
N ILE A 31 -0.33 0.36 -11.43
CA ILE A 31 -1.37 1.33 -11.12
C ILE A 31 -2.41 0.58 -10.31
N CYS A 32 -2.72 1.01 -9.09
CA CYS A 32 -3.74 0.38 -8.27
C CYS A 32 -4.70 1.38 -7.64
N HIS A 33 -5.95 0.97 -7.50
CA HIS A 33 -6.93 1.71 -6.71
C HIS A 33 -6.52 1.75 -5.23
N GLY A 34 -6.75 2.87 -4.54
CA GLY A 34 -6.33 3.05 -3.13
C GLY A 34 -6.80 1.95 -2.19
N ASP A 35 -8.01 1.42 -2.39
CA ASP A 35 -8.60 0.34 -1.59
C ASP A 35 -7.79 -0.97 -1.65
N PHE A 36 -6.96 -1.15 -2.68
CA PHE A 36 -6.06 -2.29 -2.77
C PHE A 36 -4.98 -2.26 -1.69
N LEU A 37 -4.55 -1.05 -1.30
CA LEU A 37 -3.52 -0.84 -0.28
C LEU A 37 -4.13 -0.69 1.12
N ASN A 38 -5.25 0.01 1.23
CA ASN A 38 -5.94 0.24 2.49
C ASN A 38 -7.45 0.43 2.26
N ALA A 39 -8.26 -0.40 2.91
CA ALA A 39 -9.72 -0.34 2.84
C ALA A 39 -10.34 0.73 3.76
N ASP A 40 -9.59 1.24 4.75
CA ASP A 40 -10.06 2.30 5.66
C ASP A 40 -9.98 3.69 5.00
N HIS A 41 -11.11 4.40 5.02
CA HIS A 41 -11.27 5.73 4.44
C HIS A 41 -11.53 6.83 5.48
N GLU A 42 -11.73 6.49 6.75
CA GLU A 42 -12.18 7.42 7.79
C GLU A 42 -11.02 8.03 8.61
N TYR A 43 -9.81 7.52 8.42
CA TYR A 43 -8.65 7.99 9.17
C TYR A 43 -8.27 9.45 8.84
N VAL A 44 -8.35 10.33 9.85
CA VAL A 44 -7.90 11.73 9.78
C VAL A 44 -6.50 11.88 10.38
N HIS A 45 -5.53 12.32 9.57
CA HIS A 45 -4.17 12.57 10.04
C HIS A 45 -4.11 13.82 10.94
N LYS A 46 -3.76 13.66 12.22
CA LYS A 46 -3.51 14.78 13.13
C LYS A 46 -2.02 14.92 13.40
N ASN A 47 -1.41 16.01 12.91
CA ASN A 47 -0.03 16.37 13.23
C ASN A 47 0.05 16.90 14.66
N LYS A 48 0.60 16.12 15.60
CA LYS A 48 0.84 16.55 16.98
C LYS A 48 2.34 16.66 17.25
N HIS A 49 2.71 17.65 18.06
CA HIS A 49 4.09 17.85 18.51
C HIS A 49 4.10 18.10 20.02
N ILE A 50 5.16 17.64 20.67
CA ILE A 50 5.39 17.82 22.11
C ILE A 50 6.75 18.52 22.26
N LYS A 51 6.76 19.62 23.03
CA LYS A 51 7.95 20.41 23.38
C LYS A 51 8.45 19.98 24.77
N GLY A 52 9.70 20.31 25.12
CA GLY A 52 10.24 20.01 26.45
C GLY A 52 11.06 18.73 26.53
N PHE A 53 11.59 18.24 25.40
CA PHE A 53 12.35 16.99 25.35
C PHE A 53 13.87 17.25 25.43
N GLY A 54 14.65 16.25 25.86
CA GLY A 54 16.11 16.40 26.07
C GLY A 54 16.48 17.05 27.41
N THR A 55 17.73 16.91 27.86
CA THR A 55 18.19 17.40 29.17
C THR A 55 18.03 18.91 29.35
N TYR A 56 17.98 19.66 28.24
CA TYR A 56 17.75 21.10 28.22
C TYR A 56 16.33 21.50 27.77
N GLY A 57 15.44 20.54 27.52
CA GLY A 57 14.02 20.78 27.19
C GLY A 57 13.77 21.44 25.82
N ASP A 58 14.81 21.59 25.01
CA ASP A 58 14.82 22.27 23.72
C ASP A 58 14.51 21.34 22.53
N VAL A 59 14.44 20.03 22.76
CA VAL A 59 14.13 19.06 21.72
C VAL A 59 12.61 18.99 21.51
N LEU A 60 12.22 19.08 20.23
CA LEU A 60 10.85 18.94 19.76
C LEU A 60 10.65 17.51 19.24
N ILE A 61 9.74 16.75 19.86
CA ILE A 61 9.31 15.47 19.29
C ILE A 61 8.06 15.69 18.44
N ARG A 62 8.15 15.29 17.17
CA ARG A 62 7.03 15.25 16.23
C ARG A 62 6.46 13.84 16.16
N ALA A 63 5.21 13.67 16.56
CA ALA A 63 4.47 12.44 16.31
C ALA A 63 3.85 12.50 14.91
N ARG A 64 4.53 11.88 13.93
CA ARG A 64 3.96 11.57 12.61
C ARG A 64 3.83 10.07 12.50
N LYS A 65 2.64 9.56 12.17
CA LYS A 65 2.48 8.14 11.82
C LYS A 65 2.97 8.00 10.37
N MET A 66 4.17 7.45 10.17
CA MET A 66 4.61 7.05 8.83
C MET A 66 3.85 5.77 8.49
N TYR A 67 2.75 5.90 7.77
CA TYR A 67 2.10 4.74 7.18
C TYR A 67 2.95 4.28 6.00
N VAL A 68 3.74 3.23 6.22
CA VAL A 68 4.28 2.45 5.10
C VAL A 68 3.20 1.42 4.76
N CYS A 69 2.31 1.78 3.82
CA CYS A 69 1.49 0.74 3.19
C CYS A 69 2.42 -0.14 2.37
N PRO A 70 2.26 -1.47 2.39
CA PRO A 70 3.11 -2.34 1.59
C PRO A 70 2.88 -2.01 0.11
N THR A 71 3.97 -1.93 -0.65
CA THR A 71 3.86 -1.68 -2.10
C THR A 71 3.18 -2.88 -2.76
N PRO A 72 2.51 -2.72 -3.92
CA PRO A 72 1.98 -3.85 -4.68
C PRO A 72 2.99 -4.96 -4.92
N PHE A 73 4.26 -4.62 -5.12
CA PHE A 73 5.36 -5.57 -5.32
C PHE A 73 5.68 -6.43 -4.09
N ALA A 74 5.31 -5.99 -2.89
CA ALA A 74 5.51 -6.74 -1.65
C ALA A 74 4.34 -7.68 -1.34
N ILE A 75 3.18 -7.48 -1.98
CA ILE A 75 1.93 -8.20 -1.66
C ILE A 75 1.42 -9.07 -2.80
N ALA A 76 1.87 -8.84 -4.03
CA ALA A 76 1.42 -9.58 -5.20
C ALA A 76 2.58 -10.03 -6.08
N ASP A 77 2.51 -11.28 -6.56
CA ASP A 77 3.41 -11.83 -7.56
C ASP A 77 2.84 -11.59 -8.97
N GLY A 78 3.68 -11.81 -9.98
CA GLY A 78 3.34 -11.64 -11.38
C GLY A 78 3.59 -10.23 -11.90
N LEU A 79 4.00 -9.28 -11.05
CA LEU A 79 4.16 -7.86 -11.39
C LEU A 79 5.50 -7.53 -12.08
N SER A 80 6.52 -8.38 -11.89
CA SER A 80 7.86 -8.15 -12.44
C SER A 80 7.91 -8.18 -13.97
N GLY A 81 8.60 -7.21 -14.57
CA GLY A 81 8.72 -6.93 -16.00
C GLY A 81 7.44 -6.43 -16.66
N THR A 82 6.47 -5.88 -15.92
CA THR A 82 5.12 -5.61 -16.47
C THR A 82 4.53 -4.26 -16.10
N ARG A 83 3.52 -3.86 -16.88
CA ARG A 83 2.65 -2.72 -16.61
C ARG A 83 1.27 -3.25 -16.23
N THR A 84 0.91 -3.19 -14.95
CA THR A 84 -0.30 -3.84 -14.44
C THR A 84 -1.25 -2.82 -13.80
N LEU A 85 -2.53 -2.92 -14.15
CA LEU A 85 -3.62 -2.13 -13.57
C LEU A 85 -4.43 -3.03 -12.61
N ILE A 86 -4.53 -2.66 -11.34
CA ILE A 86 -5.28 -3.40 -10.32
C ILE A 86 -6.48 -2.57 -9.85
N LEU A 87 -7.67 -3.12 -10.02
CA LEU A 87 -8.93 -2.42 -9.77
C LEU A 87 -9.90 -3.27 -8.95
N PRO A 88 -10.85 -2.66 -8.21
CA PRO A 88 -11.98 -3.40 -7.65
C PRO A 88 -12.72 -4.19 -8.74
N ASP A 89 -13.22 -5.37 -8.40
CA ASP A 89 -13.87 -6.28 -9.35
C ASP A 89 -15.03 -5.64 -10.14
N LYS A 90 -15.76 -4.71 -9.52
CA LYS A 90 -16.89 -3.97 -10.10
C LYS A 90 -16.50 -2.71 -10.86
N PHE A 91 -15.21 -2.37 -10.92
CA PHE A 91 -14.74 -1.19 -11.64
C PHE A 91 -14.89 -1.37 -13.15
N LYS A 92 -15.39 -0.35 -13.85
CA LYS A 92 -15.53 -0.40 -15.31
C LYS A 92 -14.18 -0.28 -15.99
N VAL A 93 -13.84 -1.25 -16.83
CA VAL A 93 -12.58 -1.26 -17.59
C VAL A 93 -12.82 -1.05 -19.08
N ASP A 94 -11.82 -0.48 -19.73
CA ASP A 94 -11.79 -0.30 -21.18
C ASP A 94 -11.58 -1.65 -21.89
N LYS A 95 -12.13 -1.81 -23.09
CA LYS A 95 -11.95 -3.02 -23.91
C LYS A 95 -10.50 -3.29 -24.35
N ARG A 96 -9.60 -2.31 -24.19
CA ARG A 96 -8.16 -2.41 -24.52
C ARG A 96 -7.34 -3.20 -23.52
N VAL A 97 -7.93 -3.58 -22.38
CA VAL A 97 -7.24 -4.38 -21.37
C VAL A 97 -7.80 -5.79 -21.26
N ILE A 98 -6.94 -6.74 -20.89
CA ILE A 98 -7.29 -8.12 -20.59
C ILE A 98 -7.08 -8.39 -19.10
N LYS A 99 -7.96 -9.21 -18.52
CA LYS A 99 -7.81 -9.68 -17.14
C LYS A 99 -6.68 -10.70 -17.07
N VAL A 100 -5.73 -10.49 -16.16
CA VAL A 100 -4.58 -11.38 -15.93
C VAL A 100 -4.51 -11.90 -14.49
N GLY A 101 -5.48 -11.59 -13.64
CA GLY A 101 -5.50 -12.10 -12.28
C GLY A 101 -6.74 -11.68 -11.50
N GLU A 102 -7.04 -12.44 -10.46
CA GLU A 102 -8.05 -12.12 -9.46
C GLU A 102 -7.39 -12.20 -8.08
N ILE A 103 -7.65 -11.19 -7.26
CA ILE A 103 -7.00 -10.99 -5.98
C ILE A 103 -8.08 -10.69 -4.94
N THR A 104 -8.12 -11.43 -3.84
CA THR A 104 -9.02 -11.16 -2.72
C THR A 104 -8.21 -10.73 -1.51
N ARG A 105 -8.37 -9.47 -1.09
CA ARG A 105 -7.81 -8.95 0.16
C ARG A 105 -8.81 -9.18 1.28
N THR A 106 -8.35 -9.72 2.40
CA THR A 106 -9.21 -9.95 3.58
C THR A 106 -8.77 -9.02 4.70
N GLU A 107 -9.72 -8.35 5.33
CA GLU A 107 -9.44 -7.54 6.51
C GLU A 107 -9.03 -8.41 7.70
N CYS A 108 -7.95 -8.00 8.38
CA CYS A 108 -7.37 -8.75 9.48
C CYS A 108 -8.23 -8.73 10.75
N ASP A 109 -7.96 -9.67 11.65
CA ASP A 109 -8.71 -9.84 12.90
C ASP A 109 -8.59 -8.65 13.86
N LYS A 110 -7.43 -8.01 13.90
CA LYS A 110 -7.14 -6.94 14.85
C LYS A 110 -6.46 -5.76 14.18
N ILE A 111 -6.91 -4.56 14.54
CA ILE A 111 -6.35 -3.28 14.07
C ILE A 111 -5.56 -2.60 15.19
N VAL A 112 -4.46 -1.95 14.83
CA VAL A 112 -3.63 -1.17 15.76
C VAL A 112 -4.22 0.23 15.92
N ILE A 113 -4.73 0.53 17.11
CA ILE A 113 -5.33 1.84 17.43
C ILE A 113 -4.35 2.79 18.14
N GLY A 114 -3.28 2.26 18.71
CA GLY A 114 -2.30 3.02 19.46
C GLY A 114 -0.99 2.29 19.56
N TYR A 115 0.06 3.03 19.88
CA TYR A 115 1.35 2.46 20.25
C TYR A 115 2.02 3.35 21.29
N ASN A 116 2.87 2.76 22.10
CA ASN A 116 3.79 3.44 23.00
C ASN A 116 5.22 3.04 22.63
N PHE A 117 6.13 4.01 22.61
CA PHE A 117 7.56 3.79 22.42
C PHE A 117 8.27 4.17 23.73
N ASP A 118 8.88 3.21 24.42
CA ASP A 118 9.67 3.50 25.63
C ASP A 118 11.12 3.79 25.22
N LEU A 119 11.57 5.04 25.42
CA LEU A 119 12.92 5.47 25.07
C LEU A 119 14.02 4.89 25.98
N ARG A 120 13.66 4.34 27.14
CA ARG A 120 14.63 3.72 28.06
C ARG A 120 14.97 2.30 27.62
N THR A 121 13.96 1.58 27.10
CA THR A 121 14.12 0.19 26.65
C THR A 121 14.25 0.07 25.13
N ASN A 122 13.94 1.14 24.38
CA ASN A 122 13.79 1.15 22.93
C ASN A 122 12.74 0.15 22.42
N GLU A 123 11.71 -0.13 23.22
CA GLU A 123 10.65 -1.07 22.87
C GLU A 123 9.38 -0.37 22.38
N ILE A 124 8.72 -1.00 21.41
CA ILE A 124 7.42 -0.58 20.89
C ILE A 124 6.35 -1.54 21.37
N ASN A 125 5.38 -1.00 22.10
CA ASN A 125 4.19 -1.73 22.53
C ASN A 125 2.97 -1.24 21.75
N THR A 126 2.24 -2.14 21.09
CA THR A 126 1.05 -1.80 20.31
C THR A 126 -0.24 -2.11 21.07
N GLN A 127 -1.22 -1.22 20.97
CA GLN A 127 -2.58 -1.44 21.44
C GLN A 127 -3.44 -1.84 20.25
N ARG A 128 -4.15 -2.96 20.40
CA ARG A 128 -4.98 -3.56 19.34
C ARG A 128 -6.40 -3.74 19.83
N ILE A 129 -7.35 -3.56 18.93
CA ILE A 129 -8.76 -3.94 19.13
C ILE A 129 -9.16 -4.90 18.02
N ASP A 130 -10.24 -5.64 18.24
CA ASP A 130 -10.85 -6.46 17.19
C ASP A 130 -11.34 -5.56 16.06
N ASN A 131 -11.11 -5.99 14.81
CA ASN A 131 -11.59 -5.27 13.64
C ASN A 131 -13.10 -5.54 13.48
N PRO A 132 -13.96 -4.50 13.50
CA PRO A 132 -15.39 -4.70 13.27
C PRO A 132 -15.71 -5.33 11.90
N ASN A 133 -14.79 -5.20 10.93
CA ASN A 133 -14.89 -5.78 9.60
C ASN A 133 -14.00 -7.02 9.42
N GLN A 134 -13.57 -7.69 10.50
CA GLN A 134 -12.75 -8.91 10.43
C GLN A 134 -13.31 -9.90 9.40
N GLY A 135 -12.44 -10.43 8.55
CA GLY A 135 -12.83 -11.41 7.53
C GLY A 135 -13.55 -10.82 6.32
N LYS A 136 -13.83 -9.51 6.30
CA LYS A 136 -14.43 -8.86 5.13
C LYS A 136 -13.49 -8.95 3.94
N GLN A 137 -14.01 -9.48 2.85
CA GLN A 137 -13.28 -9.68 1.61
C GLN A 137 -13.50 -8.53 0.65
N HIS A 138 -12.41 -8.11 0.01
CA HIS A 138 -12.35 -7.09 -1.02
C HIS A 138 -11.76 -7.72 -2.27
N ASN A 139 -12.56 -7.83 -3.33
CA ASN A 139 -12.16 -8.47 -4.57
C ASN A 139 -11.60 -7.45 -5.56
N PHE A 140 -10.46 -7.80 -6.14
CA PHE A 140 -9.75 -7.01 -7.13
C PHE A 140 -9.44 -7.87 -8.35
N ARG A 141 -9.28 -7.19 -9.48
CA ARG A 141 -8.88 -7.78 -10.75
C ARG A 141 -7.64 -7.05 -11.26
N ALA A 142 -6.67 -7.83 -11.72
CA ALA A 142 -5.48 -7.32 -12.36
C ALA A 142 -5.67 -7.36 -13.88
N TYR A 143 -5.21 -6.31 -14.55
CA TYR A 143 -5.38 -6.08 -15.97
C TYR A 143 -4.08 -5.62 -16.62
N ARG A 144 -3.93 -5.93 -17.91
CA ARG A 144 -2.84 -5.47 -18.78
C ARG A 144 -3.36 -5.12 -20.16
N LEU A 145 -2.59 -4.37 -20.93
CA LEU A 145 -3.00 -4.06 -22.31
C LEU A 145 -3.00 -5.33 -23.17
N ILE A 146 -3.90 -5.38 -24.15
CA ILE A 146 -3.88 -6.43 -25.17
C ILE A 146 -2.50 -6.46 -25.85
N GLY A 147 -1.90 -7.64 -25.94
CA GLY A 147 -0.56 -7.84 -26.51
C GLY A 147 0.58 -7.83 -25.48
N GLU A 148 0.30 -7.52 -24.22
CA GLU A 148 1.27 -7.65 -23.13
C GLU A 148 1.27 -9.07 -22.51
N SER A 149 2.24 -9.31 -21.63
CA SER A 149 2.40 -10.57 -20.89
C SER A 149 1.10 -11.00 -20.20
N THR A 150 0.73 -12.26 -20.37
CA THR A 150 -0.42 -12.89 -19.71
C THR A 150 -0.04 -13.57 -18.39
N LYS A 151 1.17 -13.34 -17.86
CA LYS A 151 1.61 -13.90 -16.57
C LYS A 151 0.58 -13.56 -15.50
N THR A 152 0.07 -14.60 -14.83
CA THR A 152 -0.96 -14.45 -13.81
C THR A 152 -0.47 -13.57 -12.66
N VAL A 153 -1.34 -12.67 -12.20
CA VAL A 153 -1.12 -11.87 -10.98
C VAL A 153 -1.92 -12.48 -9.84
N SER A 154 -1.26 -12.73 -8.72
CA SER A 154 -1.84 -13.35 -7.52
C SER A 154 -1.25 -12.72 -6.27
N LEU A 155 -1.93 -12.86 -5.12
CA LEU A 155 -1.35 -12.50 -3.83
C LEU A 155 -0.18 -13.41 -3.49
N ILE A 156 0.79 -12.85 -2.77
CA ILE A 156 1.86 -13.63 -2.14
C ILE A 156 1.30 -14.23 -0.86
N GLU A 157 1.47 -15.54 -0.66
CA GLU A 157 1.08 -16.19 0.59
C GLU A 157 1.83 -15.56 1.77
N ASN A 158 1.10 -15.16 2.82
CA ASN A 158 1.60 -14.47 4.02
C ASN A 158 1.93 -12.96 3.87
N SER A 159 1.35 -12.28 2.88
CA SER A 159 1.39 -10.80 2.76
C SER A 159 0.20 -10.08 3.39
#